data_AF-A0A975VCG7-F1
#
_entry.id   AF-A0A975VCG7-F1
#
_cell.length_a   1.000
_cell.length_b   1.000
_cell.length_c   1.000
_cell.angle_alpha   90.00
_cell.angle_beta   90.00
_cell.angle_gamma   90.00
#
_symmetry.space_group_name_H-M   'P 1'
#
loop_
_entity.id
_entity.type
_entity.pdbx_description
1 polymer ?
#
loop_
_entity_poly.entity_id
_entity_poly.type
_entity_poly.pdbx_seq_one_letter_code
_entity_poly.pdbx_strand_id
1 'polypeptide(L)'
;MEQMDDTMWRLWPLDEVVRENAVVGEWGILFGDYLISSWCYRLRPVSADVSAVYLDYFNGAEPFEVAPTLEKFMETLWRNPDEVLEPQ
;
A
#
# COMPACT_ATOMS: atom_id res chain seq x y z
N MET A 1 5.53 21.49 12.95
CA MET A 1 5.58 21.54 11.49
C MET A 1 5.84 20.13 11.04
N GLU A 2 4.83 19.48 10.50
CA GLU A 2 4.98 18.16 9.89
C GLU A 2 5.99 18.32 8.75
N GLN A 3 7.04 17.51 8.81
CA GLN A 3 8.07 17.47 7.80
C GLN A 3 7.36 16.89 6.56
N MET A 4 7.08 17.73 5.56
CA MET A 4 6.53 17.23 4.31
C MET A 4 7.52 16.21 3.77
N ASP A 5 7.05 14.98 3.57
CA ASP A 5 7.90 13.91 3.13
C ASP A 5 8.24 14.13 1.64
N ASP A 6 9.52 14.37 1.35
CA ASP A 6 10.01 14.53 -0.03
C ASP A 6 10.17 13.16 -0.73
N THR A 7 9.88 12.06 -0.02
CA THR A 7 10.04 10.70 -0.53
C THR A 7 8.80 10.28 -1.30
N MET A 8 8.95 10.08 -2.61
CA MET A 8 7.85 9.70 -3.49
C MET A 8 7.34 8.29 -3.23
N TRP A 9 8.16 7.38 -2.71
CA TRP A 9 7.72 6.04 -2.29
C TRP A 9 8.24 5.75 -0.89
N ARG A 10 7.37 5.23 -0.03
CA ARG A 10 7.71 4.90 1.35
C ARG A 10 7.17 3.53 1.73
N LEU A 11 8.05 2.72 2.28
CA LEU A 11 7.65 1.66 3.20
C LEU A 11 7.60 2.25 4.60
N TRP A 12 6.45 2.14 5.27
CA TRP A 12 6.30 2.72 6.60
C TRP A 12 7.05 1.91 7.67
N PRO A 13 7.67 2.58 8.66
CA PRO A 13 8.16 1.89 9.83
C PRO A 13 6.98 1.31 10.64
N LEU A 14 7.23 0.27 11.42
CA LEU A 14 6.18 -0.49 12.11
C LEU A 14 5.34 0.35 13.08
N ASP A 15 5.92 1.36 13.72
CA ASP A 15 5.20 2.28 14.60
C ASP A 15 4.20 3.15 13.84
N GLU A 16 4.56 3.62 12.65
CA GLU A 16 3.64 4.31 11.73
C GLU A 16 2.52 3.34 11.27
N VAL A 17 2.87 2.11 10.88
CA VAL A 17 1.86 1.08 10.54
C VAL A 17 0.88 0.85 11.69
N VAL A 18 1.35 0.72 12.93
CA VAL A 18 0.47 0.52 14.09
C VAL A 18 -0.43 1.74 14.32
N ARG A 19 0.10 2.95 14.16
CA ARG A 19 -0.65 4.20 14.35
C ARG A 19 -1.74 4.39 13.28
N GLU A 20 -1.39 4.23 12.01
CA GLU A 20 -2.31 4.45 10.89
C GLU A 20 -3.38 3.35 10.78
N ASN A 21 -3.14 2.18 11.40
CA ASN A 21 -4.09 1.07 11.45
C ASN A 21 -4.71 0.88 12.84
N ALA A 22 -4.83 1.94 13.64
CA ALA A 22 -5.48 1.89 14.95
C ALA A 22 -6.93 1.37 14.86
N VAL A 23 -7.58 1.56 13.71
CA VAL A 23 -8.86 0.94 13.35
C VAL A 23 -8.61 -0.04 12.21
N VAL A 24 -8.99 -1.30 12.42
CA VAL A 24 -8.85 -2.34 11.39
C VAL A 24 -9.81 -2.05 10.24
N GLY A 25 -9.25 -1.77 9.06
CA GLY A 25 -10.01 -1.63 7.83
C GLY A 25 -10.39 -3.00 7.23
N GLU A 26 -11.49 -3.04 6.48
CA GLU A 26 -11.96 -4.24 5.78
C GLU A 26 -10.94 -4.75 4.74
N TRP A 27 -10.16 -3.83 4.18
CA TRP A 27 -9.21 -4.09 3.09
C TRP A 27 -7.79 -4.39 3.56
N GLY A 28 -7.62 -4.72 4.85
CA GLY A 28 -6.32 -5.04 5.43
C GLY A 28 -5.56 -3.80 5.91
N ILE A 29 -4.25 -4.00 6.17
CA ILE A 29 -3.41 -3.00 6.84
C ILE A 29 -2.69 -2.10 5.84
N LEU A 30 -2.68 -0.80 6.09
CA LEU A 30 -1.83 0.16 5.38
C LEU A 30 -0.37 -0.07 5.77
N PHE A 31 0.53 -0.12 4.79
CA PHE A 31 1.95 -0.41 5.05
C PHE A 31 2.94 0.49 4.30
N GLY A 32 2.46 1.33 3.41
CA GLY A 32 3.30 2.22 2.62
C GLY A 32 2.48 3.10 1.70
N ASP A 33 3.14 4.07 1.10
CA ASP A 33 2.51 5.00 0.18
C ASP A 33 3.42 5.40 -0.99
N TYR A 34 2.79 5.93 -2.03
CA TYR A 34 3.42 6.68 -3.09
C TYR A 34 2.78 8.08 -3.21
N LEU A 35 3.62 9.06 -3.56
CA LEU A 35 3.29 10.48 -3.73
C LEU A 35 2.52 11.06 -2.53
N ILE A 36 3.17 11.02 -1.35
CA ILE A 36 2.73 11.72 -0.13
C ILE A 36 1.31 11.31 0.26
N SER A 37 1.13 10.03 0.58
CA SER A 37 -0.13 9.44 1.05
C SER A 37 -1.30 9.49 0.05
N SER A 38 -1.04 9.82 -1.21
CA SER A 38 -2.09 9.87 -2.24
C SER A 38 -2.35 8.50 -2.88
N TRP A 39 -1.34 7.62 -2.91
CA TRP A 39 -1.43 6.23 -3.35
C TRP A 39 -1.06 5.34 -2.16
N CYS A 40 -2.03 4.90 -1.38
CA CYS A 40 -1.74 4.12 -0.18
C CYS A 40 -1.89 2.62 -0.44
N TYR A 41 -0.88 1.84 -0.07
CA TYR A 41 -0.89 0.40 -0.25
C TYR A 41 -1.41 -0.32 0.99
N ARG A 42 -2.29 -1.29 0.77
CA ARG A 42 -2.85 -2.18 1.79
C ARG A 42 -2.40 -3.62 1.59
N LEU A 43 -2.13 -4.31 2.69
CA LEU A 43 -1.83 -5.73 2.71
C LEU A 43 -3.03 -6.50 3.29
N ARG A 44 -3.67 -7.34 2.46
CA ARG A 44 -4.87 -8.09 2.84
C ARG A 44 -4.59 -9.60 2.80
N PRO A 45 -4.77 -10.34 3.91
CA PRO A 45 -4.66 -11.80 3.90
C PRO A 45 -5.71 -12.42 2.98
N VAL A 46 -5.26 -13.27 2.05
CA VAL A 46 -6.13 -14.07 1.16
C VAL A 46 -6.09 -15.57 1.50
N SER A 47 -5.04 -16.00 2.20
CA SER A 47 -4.92 -17.33 2.80
C SER A 47 -4.07 -17.27 4.07
N ALA A 48 -3.75 -18.42 4.68
CA ALA A 48 -2.90 -18.47 5.87
C ALA A 48 -1.47 -17.96 5.61
N ASP A 49 -0.96 -18.14 4.38
CA ASP A 49 0.45 -17.86 4.03
C ASP A 49 0.58 -16.78 2.95
N VAL A 50 -0.53 -16.23 2.46
CA VAL A 50 -0.54 -15.29 1.34
C VAL A 50 -1.37 -14.06 1.68
N SER A 51 -0.78 -12.89 1.41
CA SER A 51 -1.46 -11.61 1.42
C SER A 51 -1.29 -10.93 0.06
N ALA A 52 -2.40 -10.46 -0.49
CA ALA A 52 -2.43 -9.64 -1.69
C ALA A 52 -2.23 -8.15 -1.33
N VAL A 53 -1.76 -7.38 -2.30
CA VAL A 53 -1.55 -5.93 -2.16
C VAL A 53 -2.64 -5.18 -2.91
N TYR A 54 -3.28 -4.25 -2.23
CA TYR A 54 -4.32 -3.39 -2.77
C TYR A 54 -3.85 -1.93 -2.76
N LEU A 55 -4.35 -1.13 -3.70
CA LEU A 55 -4.12 0.30 -3.77
C LEU A 55 -5.41 1.04 -3.38
N ASP A 56 -5.27 1.97 -2.44
CA ASP A 56 -6.33 2.83 -1.92
C ASP A 56 -5.98 4.30 -2.15
N TYR A 57 -6.86 4.98 -2.89
CA TYR A 57 -6.75 6.41 -3.20
C TYR A 57 -7.47 7.31 -2.18
N PHE A 58 -8.17 6.73 -1.20
CA PHE A 58 -9.04 7.45 -0.27
C PHE A 58 -10.07 8.38 -0.96
N ASN A 59 -10.44 8.08 -2.20
CA ASN A 59 -11.36 8.88 -3.02
C ASN A 59 -12.83 8.43 -2.89
N GLY A 60 -13.12 7.51 -1.95
CA GLY A 60 -14.44 6.93 -1.73
C GLY A 60 -14.76 5.70 -2.59
N ALA A 61 -13.89 5.32 -3.52
CA ALA A 61 -13.98 4.03 -4.21
C ALA A 61 -13.38 2.90 -3.36
N GLU A 62 -13.76 1.66 -3.67
CA GLU A 62 -13.13 0.48 -3.05
C GLU A 62 -11.67 0.35 -3.50
N PRO A 63 -10.75 -0.03 -2.60
CA PRO A 63 -9.40 -0.40 -2.97
C PRO A 63 -9.42 -1.58 -3.94
N PHE A 64 -8.47 -1.60 -4.88
CA PHE A 64 -8.39 -2.66 -5.88
C PHE A 64 -7.01 -3.32 -5.85
N GLU A 65 -6.96 -4.56 -6.30
CA GLU A 65 -5.76 -5.39 -6.20
C GLU A 65 -4.71 -4.96 -7.24
N VAL A 66 -3.47 -4.73 -6.79
CA VAL A 66 -2.32 -4.41 -7.65
C VAL A 66 -1.31 -5.55 -7.73
N ALA A 67 -1.35 -6.50 -6.79
CA ALA A 67 -0.57 -7.72 -6.86
C ALA A 67 -1.20 -8.86 -6.03
N PRO A 68 -1.14 -10.11 -6.51
CA PRO A 68 -1.70 -11.26 -5.78
C PRO A 68 -0.85 -11.66 -4.56
N THR A 69 0.40 -11.21 -4.48
CA THR A 69 1.30 -11.46 -3.34
C THR A 69 2.17 -10.24 -3.07
N LEU A 70 2.63 -10.07 -1.83
CA LEU A 70 3.60 -9.04 -1.45
C LEU A 70 4.93 -9.19 -2.22
N GLU A 71 5.41 -10.42 -2.42
CA GLU A 71 6.61 -10.68 -3.22
C GLU A 71 6.44 -10.15 -4.65
N LYS A 72 5.30 -10.46 -5.29
CA LYS A 72 5.02 -10.02 -6.65
C LYS A 72 4.93 -8.50 -6.75
N PHE A 73 4.34 -7.85 -5.75
CA PHE A 73 4.31 -6.38 -5.65
C PHE A 73 5.73 -5.80 -5.64
N MET A 74 6.62 -6.31 -4.77
CA MET A 74 7.99 -5.82 -4.67
C MET A 74 8.79 -6.07 -5.96
N GLU A 75 8.64 -7.25 -6.56
CA GLU A 75 9.25 -7.56 -7.86
C GLU A 75 8.81 -6.59 -8.96
N THR A 76 7.50 -6.31 -9.05
CA THR A 76 6.94 -5.41 -10.05
C THR A 76 7.41 -3.98 -9.79
N LEU A 77 7.31 -3.50 -8.55
CA LEU A 77 7.75 -2.15 -8.17
C LEU A 77 9.22 -1.90 -8.54
N TRP A 78 10.10 -2.87 -8.34
CA TRP A 78 11.52 -2.73 -8.69
C TRP A 78 11.82 -2.84 -10.19
N ARG A 79 11.00 -3.57 -10.96
CA ARG A 79 11.21 -3.77 -12.39
C ARG A 79 10.53 -2.71 -13.25
N ASN A 80 9.30 -2.37 -12.92
CA ASN A 80 8.44 -1.45 -13.63
C ASN A 80 7.41 -0.83 -12.66
N PRO A 81 7.74 0.26 -11.96
CA PRO A 81 6.88 0.85 -10.95
C PRO A 81 5.54 1.35 -11.53
N ASP A 82 5.49 1.71 -12.82
CA ASP A 82 4.27 2.20 -13.46
C ASP A 82 3.13 1.16 -13.41
N GLU A 83 3.45 -0.15 -13.42
CA GLU A 83 2.44 -1.22 -13.34
C GLU A 83 1.69 -1.27 -12.00
N VAL A 84 2.31 -0.81 -10.91
CA VAL A 84 1.67 -0.74 -9.58
C VAL A 84 1.13 0.66 -9.25
N LEU A 85 1.44 1.66 -10.07
CA LEU A 85 1.02 3.06 -9.91
C LEU A 85 -0.14 3.44 -10.83
N GLU A 86 -0.14 2.91 -12.05
CA GLU A 86 -1.17 3.07 -13.08
C GLU A 86 -1.67 1.71 -13.60
N PRO A 87 -2.25 0.88 -12.73
CA PRO A 87 -2.81 -0.40 -13.12
C PRO A 87 -3.97 -0.19 -14.13
N GLN A 88 -3.79 -0.76 -15.33
CA GLN A 88 -4.71 -0.69 -16.47
C GLN A 88 -6.00 -1.48 -16.27
#